data_AF-A0A1H9FCJ9-F1
#
_entry.id   AF-A0A1H9FCJ9-F1
#
_cell.length_a   1.000
_cell.length_b   1.000
_cell.length_c   1.000
_cell.angle_alpha   90.00
_cell.angle_beta   90.00
_cell.angle_gamma   90.00
#
_symmetry.space_group_name_H-M   'P 1'
#
loop_
_entity.id
_entity.type
_entity.pdbx_description
1 polymer ?
#
loop_
_entity_poly.entity_id
_entity_poly.type
_entity_poly.pdbx_seq_one_letter_code
_entity_poly.pdbx_strand_id
1 'polypeptide(L)'
;MQAPLSKTRSMTIAAVLTAVGIIIPMIMPIKVIIGPASYTLASHVPINMAMFVSPLVTAVVALGTTLGFQVAGFPVVIVARAFTHLIYASIGARIIQEQKQILTRVSSRFLLNLGLNLVHALGEVLVVYLFTSFGLSPMSDNFFYVLVVLVGLGTLIHGMVDFELSYQFTGLLQKRTGRTFVNFA
;
A
#
# COMPACT_ATOMS: atom_id res chain seq x y z
N MET A 1 -20.62 19.16 -3.34
CA MET A 1 -20.16 17.83 -3.81
C MET A 1 -19.22 18.07 -5.00
N GLN A 2 -17.95 17.67 -4.95
CA GLN A 2 -17.07 17.83 -6.14
C GLN A 2 -17.46 16.83 -7.22
N ALA A 3 -17.37 17.25 -8.48
CA ALA A 3 -17.61 16.38 -9.63
C ALA A 3 -16.56 15.24 -9.67
N PRO A 4 -16.96 14.03 -10.09
CA PRO A 4 -16.02 12.93 -10.28
C PRO A 4 -14.93 13.31 -11.29
N LEU A 5 -13.73 12.76 -11.12
CA LEU A 5 -12.64 12.94 -12.09
C LEU A 5 -13.07 12.43 -13.47
N SER A 6 -12.60 13.10 -14.53
CA SER A 6 -12.78 12.58 -15.88
C SER A 6 -12.10 11.22 -16.04
N LYS A 7 -12.65 10.36 -16.91
CA LYS A 7 -12.10 9.02 -17.17
C LYS A 7 -10.61 9.08 -17.52
N THR A 8 -10.22 10.01 -18.39
CA THR A 8 -8.82 10.23 -18.78
C THR A 8 -7.94 10.56 -17.58
N ARG A 9 -8.38 11.46 -16.69
CA ARG A 9 -7.59 11.85 -15.52
C ARG A 9 -7.44 10.69 -14.53
N SER A 10 -8.49 9.92 -14.29
CA SER A 10 -8.42 8.72 -13.44
C SER A 10 -7.45 7.68 -14.00
N MET A 11 -7.50 7.45 -15.32
CA MET A 11 -6.58 6.54 -16.02
C MET A 11 -5.13 7.01 -15.91
N THR A 12 -4.85 8.30 -16.13
CA THR A 12 -3.50 8.87 -15.99
C THR A 12 -2.98 8.75 -14.57
N ILE A 13 -3.81 9.04 -13.56
CA ILE A 13 -3.41 8.90 -12.15
C ILE A 13 -3.10 7.44 -11.82
N ALA A 14 -3.94 6.50 -12.25
CA ALA A 14 -3.67 5.08 -12.05
C ALA A 14 -2.34 4.67 -12.68
N ALA A 15 -2.07 5.06 -13.93
CA ALA A 15 -0.82 4.75 -14.62
C ALA A 15 0.41 5.32 -13.89
N VAL A 16 0.35 6.58 -13.46
CA VAL A 16 1.46 7.23 -12.74
C VAL A 16 1.69 6.56 -11.38
N LEU A 17 0.64 6.32 -10.59
CA LEU A 17 0.77 5.68 -9.28
C LEU A 17 1.27 4.24 -9.41
N THR A 18 0.85 3.50 -10.43
CA THR A 18 1.40 2.17 -10.74
C THR A 18 2.89 2.26 -11.05
N ALA A 19 3.30 3.15 -11.96
CA ALA A 19 4.71 3.30 -12.33
C ALA A 19 5.58 3.68 -11.13
N VAL A 20 5.13 4.64 -10.31
CA VAL A 20 5.84 5.05 -9.09
C VAL A 20 5.89 3.91 -8.08
N GLY A 21 4.79 3.16 -7.90
CA GLY A 21 4.73 2.00 -7.01
C GLY A 21 5.70 0.89 -7.40
N ILE A 22 5.99 0.72 -8.69
CA ILE A 22 7.00 -0.20 -9.19
C ILE A 22 8.42 0.34 -8.94
N ILE A 23 8.65 1.61 -9.25
CA ILE A 23 9.99 2.21 -9.22
C ILE A 23 10.54 2.35 -7.79
N ILE A 24 9.73 2.75 -6.80
CA ILE A 24 10.18 2.97 -5.43
C ILE A 24 11.00 1.77 -4.88
N PRO A 25 10.49 0.53 -4.83
CA PRO A 25 11.26 -0.59 -4.31
C PRO A 25 12.47 -1.01 -5.15
N MET A 26 12.59 -0.52 -6.39
CA MET A 26 13.75 -0.74 -7.25
C MET A 26 14.90 0.22 -6.95
N ILE A 27 14.60 1.48 -6.61
CA ILE A 27 15.63 2.54 -6.52
C ILE A 27 15.75 3.20 -5.14
N MET A 28 14.81 2.96 -4.22
CA MET A 28 14.78 3.66 -2.93
C MET A 28 16.00 3.25 -2.08
N PRO A 29 16.84 4.22 -1.65
CA PRO A 29 18.05 3.92 -0.88
C PRO A 29 17.75 3.49 0.57
N ILE A 30 16.60 3.90 1.12
CA ILE A 30 16.17 3.54 2.48
C ILE A 30 15.36 2.25 2.39
N LYS A 31 16.08 1.13 2.27
CA LYS A 31 15.52 -0.22 2.13
C LYS A 31 16.28 -1.20 3.01
N VAL A 32 15.54 -2.00 3.78
CA VAL A 32 16.07 -3.06 4.66
C VAL A 32 15.38 -4.37 4.31
N ILE A 33 16.15 -5.42 4.02
CA ILE A 33 15.64 -6.76 3.70
C ILE A 33 16.25 -7.75 4.68
N ILE A 34 15.39 -8.50 5.38
CA ILE A 34 15.79 -9.55 6.33
C ILE A 34 14.92 -10.77 6.05
N GLY A 35 15.47 -11.76 5.35
CA GLY A 35 14.72 -12.92 4.88
C GLY A 35 13.49 -12.49 4.04
N PRO A 36 12.28 -12.98 4.34
CA PRO A 36 11.06 -12.58 3.63
C PRO A 36 10.53 -11.19 4.01
N ALA A 37 11.06 -10.57 5.07
CA ALA A 37 10.70 -9.21 5.48
C ALA A 37 11.45 -8.18 4.62
N SER A 38 10.73 -7.17 4.15
CA SER A 38 11.29 -6.10 3.31
C SER A 38 10.61 -4.79 3.66
N TYR A 39 11.38 -3.85 4.19
CA TYR A 39 10.93 -2.50 4.54
C TYR A 39 11.57 -1.51 3.57
N THR A 40 10.77 -0.94 2.68
CA THR A 40 11.22 0.08 1.75
C THR A 40 10.44 1.35 2.07
N LEU A 41 11.11 2.41 2.50
CA LEU A 41 10.43 3.66 2.83
C LEU A 41 9.54 4.13 1.67
N ALA A 42 8.30 4.51 1.97
CA ALA A 42 7.32 5.00 1.01
C ALA A 42 6.82 3.98 -0.03
N SER A 43 7.11 2.68 0.11
CA SER A 43 6.67 1.67 -0.87
C SER A 43 5.16 1.56 -1.00
N HIS A 44 4.41 1.81 0.08
CA HIS A 44 2.95 1.78 0.05
C HIS A 44 2.34 3.15 -0.26
N VAL A 45 3.15 4.20 -0.40
CA VAL A 45 2.61 5.54 -0.65
C VAL A 45 1.73 5.61 -1.91
N PRO A 46 2.14 5.05 -3.06
CA PRO A 46 1.33 5.15 -4.28
C PRO A 46 -0.02 4.43 -4.19
N ILE A 47 -0.07 3.25 -3.54
CA ILE A 47 -1.32 2.50 -3.35
C ILE A 47 -2.23 3.18 -2.32
N ASN A 48 -1.66 3.75 -1.26
CA ASN A 48 -2.42 4.55 -0.29
C ASN A 48 -3.00 5.81 -0.92
N MET A 49 -2.24 6.51 -1.77
CA MET A 49 -2.75 7.63 -2.57
C MET A 49 -3.89 7.20 -3.51
N ALA A 50 -3.80 6.01 -4.10
CA ALA A 50 -4.85 5.48 -4.97
C ALA A 50 -6.19 5.28 -4.23
N MET A 51 -6.15 4.86 -2.96
CA MET A 51 -7.35 4.75 -2.09
C MET A 51 -8.12 6.06 -1.97
N PHE A 52 -7.39 7.17 -1.92
CA PHE A 52 -7.99 8.48 -1.81
C PHE A 52 -8.70 8.92 -3.10
N VAL A 53 -8.31 8.34 -4.26
CA VAL A 53 -8.88 8.67 -5.57
C VAL A 53 -10.19 7.92 -5.81
N SER A 54 -10.16 6.59 -5.89
CA SER A 54 -11.36 5.74 -6.03
C SER A 54 -11.04 4.25 -5.87
N PRO A 55 -12.05 3.39 -5.60
CA PRO A 55 -11.86 1.94 -5.53
C PRO A 55 -11.31 1.34 -6.83
N LEU A 56 -11.78 1.83 -7.99
CA LEU A 56 -11.31 1.31 -9.28
C LEU A 56 -9.83 1.66 -9.52
N VAL A 57 -9.42 2.91 -9.25
CA VAL A 57 -8.02 3.32 -9.38
C VAL A 57 -7.15 2.51 -8.42
N THR A 58 -7.62 2.26 -7.21
CA THR A 58 -6.93 1.43 -6.21
C THR A 58 -6.70 0.01 -6.70
N ALA A 59 -7.75 -0.63 -7.23
CA ALA A 59 -7.64 -2.00 -7.75
C ALA A 59 -6.65 -2.08 -8.93
N VAL A 60 -6.71 -1.12 -9.86
CA VAL A 60 -5.78 -1.03 -10.99
C VAL A 60 -4.33 -0.83 -10.51
N VAL A 61 -4.10 0.03 -9.52
CA VAL A 61 -2.76 0.26 -8.97
C VAL A 61 -2.25 -0.99 -8.26
N ALA A 62 -3.05 -1.65 -7.44
CA ALA A 62 -2.65 -2.88 -6.74
C ALA A 62 -2.29 -4.01 -7.71
N LEU A 63 -3.13 -4.25 -8.71
CA LEU A 63 -2.87 -5.27 -9.74
C LEU A 63 -1.68 -4.88 -10.61
N GLY A 64 -1.60 -3.62 -11.02
CA GLY A 64 -0.53 -3.09 -11.85
C GLY A 64 0.84 -3.18 -11.17
N THR A 65 0.95 -2.82 -9.89
CA THR A 65 2.21 -2.95 -9.14
C THR A 65 2.57 -4.41 -8.90
N THR A 66 1.59 -5.28 -8.63
CA THR A 66 1.82 -6.73 -8.50
C THR A 66 2.42 -7.31 -9.78
N LEU A 67 1.79 -7.06 -10.93
CA LEU A 67 2.29 -7.51 -12.23
C LEU A 67 3.64 -6.85 -12.56
N GLY A 68 3.81 -5.57 -12.22
CA GLY A 68 5.06 -4.84 -12.38
C GLY A 68 6.20 -5.45 -11.57
N PHE A 69 5.97 -5.87 -10.33
CA PHE A 69 6.95 -6.57 -9.51
C PHE A 69 7.35 -7.92 -10.14
N GLN A 70 6.38 -8.64 -10.71
CA GLN A 70 6.67 -9.89 -11.42
C GLN A 70 7.56 -9.65 -12.64
N VAL A 71 7.26 -8.62 -13.44
CA VAL A 71 8.05 -8.25 -14.63
C VAL A 71 9.44 -7.72 -14.24
N ALA A 72 9.54 -6.99 -13.12
CA ALA A 72 10.80 -6.47 -12.59
C ALA A 72 11.67 -7.55 -11.91
N GLY A 73 11.22 -8.81 -11.86
CA GLY A 73 12.01 -9.93 -11.35
C GLY A 73 12.08 -10.03 -9.84
N PHE A 74 11.11 -9.45 -9.10
CA PHE A 74 11.05 -9.63 -7.65
C PHE A 74 10.79 -11.10 -7.29
N PRO A 75 11.30 -11.58 -6.14
CA PRO A 75 10.96 -12.90 -5.60
C PRO A 75 9.45 -13.12 -5.54
N VAL A 76 8.99 -14.32 -5.92
CA VAL A 76 7.56 -14.65 -6.02
C VAL A 76 6.78 -14.42 -4.71
N VAL A 77 7.42 -14.63 -3.55
CA VAL A 77 6.82 -14.34 -2.24
C VAL A 77 6.52 -12.84 -2.06
N ILE A 78 7.36 -11.95 -2.61
CA ILE A 78 7.14 -10.49 -2.59
C ILE A 78 6.01 -10.12 -3.55
N VAL A 79 5.95 -10.75 -4.73
CA VAL A 79 4.86 -10.56 -5.69
C VAL A 79 3.52 -10.97 -5.06
N ALA A 80 3.47 -12.13 -4.41
CA ALA A 80 2.28 -12.62 -3.73
C ALA A 80 1.86 -11.71 -2.56
N ARG A 81 2.82 -11.15 -1.81
CA ARG A 81 2.54 -10.14 -0.78
C ARG A 81 1.93 -8.88 -1.40
N ALA A 82 2.50 -8.36 -2.48
CA ALA A 82 1.96 -7.20 -3.20
C ALA A 82 0.52 -7.43 -3.69
N PHE A 83 0.18 -8.67 -4.09
CA PHE A 83 -1.19 -9.01 -4.47
C PHE A 83 -2.20 -8.82 -3.33
N THR A 84 -1.80 -9.09 -2.08
CA THR A 84 -2.66 -8.88 -0.90
C THR A 84 -3.06 -7.41 -0.71
N HIS A 85 -2.31 -6.48 -1.32
CA HIS A 85 -2.65 -5.06 -1.26
C HIS A 85 -4.03 -4.77 -1.86
N LEU A 86 -4.46 -5.59 -2.83
CA LEU A 86 -5.81 -5.49 -3.40
C LEU A 86 -6.89 -5.58 -2.32
N ILE A 87 -6.68 -6.35 -1.25
CA ILE A 87 -7.67 -6.55 -0.19
C ILE A 87 -7.76 -5.31 0.69
N TYR A 88 -6.70 -4.98 1.44
CA TYR A 88 -6.75 -3.88 2.39
C TYR A 88 -6.99 -2.54 1.68
N ALA A 89 -6.37 -2.33 0.52
CA ALA A 89 -6.48 -1.07 -0.18
C ALA A 89 -7.89 -0.88 -0.75
N SER A 90 -8.52 -1.93 -1.29
CA SER A 90 -9.92 -1.81 -1.76
C SER A 90 -10.90 -1.55 -0.61
N ILE A 91 -10.69 -2.19 0.55
CA ILE A 91 -11.47 -1.91 1.77
C ILE A 91 -11.30 -0.44 2.18
N GLY A 92 -10.05 0.03 2.28
CA GLY A 92 -9.74 1.41 2.64
C GLY A 92 -10.31 2.41 1.65
N ALA A 93 -10.16 2.16 0.34
CA ALA A 93 -10.72 3.01 -0.70
C ALA A 93 -12.24 3.14 -0.57
N ARG A 94 -12.95 2.03 -0.34
CA ARG A 94 -14.40 2.05 -0.14
C ARG A 94 -14.80 2.88 1.07
N ILE A 95 -14.22 2.61 2.23
CA ILE A 95 -14.52 3.34 3.47
C ILE A 95 -14.24 4.84 3.30
N ILE A 96 -13.10 5.20 2.70
CA ILE A 96 -12.71 6.59 2.49
C ILE A 96 -13.64 7.29 1.51
N GLN A 97 -14.09 6.64 0.44
CA GLN A 97 -15.02 7.26 -0.51
C GLN A 97 -16.42 7.47 0.10
N GLU A 98 -16.86 6.57 0.97
CA GLU A 98 -18.14 6.67 1.70
C GLU A 98 -18.08 7.73 2.82
N GLN A 99 -16.93 7.88 3.51
CA GLN A 99 -16.78 8.75 4.68
C GLN A 99 -15.49 9.59 4.64
N LYS A 100 -15.38 10.52 3.69
CA LYS A 100 -14.15 11.32 3.46
C LYS A 100 -13.66 12.08 4.70
N GLN A 101 -14.58 12.52 5.55
CA GLN A 101 -14.30 13.20 6.82
C GLN A 101 -13.48 12.36 7.82
N ILE A 102 -13.41 11.03 7.63
CA ILE A 102 -12.58 10.15 8.48
C ILE A 102 -11.11 10.55 8.43
N LEU A 103 -10.66 11.15 7.32
CA LEU A 103 -9.26 11.55 7.11
C LEU A 103 -8.91 12.88 7.78
N THR A 104 -9.90 13.73 8.09
CA THR A 104 -9.66 15.08 8.62
C THR A 104 -9.38 15.05 10.12
N ARG A 105 -10.10 14.20 10.86
CA ARG A 105 -9.89 14.01 12.29
C ARG A 105 -8.74 13.02 12.54
N VAL A 106 -7.69 13.47 13.23
CA VAL A 106 -6.48 12.68 13.52
C VAL A 106 -6.80 11.32 14.16
N SER A 107 -7.69 11.28 15.16
CA SER A 107 -8.04 10.02 15.85
C SER A 107 -8.76 9.03 14.93
N SER A 108 -9.69 9.51 14.10
CA SER A 108 -10.44 8.67 13.16
C SER A 108 -9.53 8.16 12.03
N ARG A 109 -8.66 9.02 11.52
CA ARG A 109 -7.63 8.65 10.54
C ARG A 109 -6.68 7.60 11.12
N PHE A 110 -6.23 7.78 12.37
CA PHE A 110 -5.37 6.82 13.05
C PHE A 110 -6.05 5.45 13.19
N LEU A 111 -7.31 5.39 13.62
CA LEU A 111 -8.05 4.12 13.75
C LEU A 111 -8.26 3.43 12.40
N LEU A 112 -8.59 4.19 11.34
CA LEU A 112 -8.66 3.66 9.99
C LEU A 112 -7.30 3.09 9.56
N ASN A 113 -6.23 3.87 9.73
CA ASN A 113 -4.88 3.50 9.36
C ASN A 113 -4.43 2.21 10.07
N LEU A 114 -4.66 2.12 11.39
CA LEU A 114 -4.38 0.94 12.20
C LEU A 114 -5.17 -0.28 11.68
N GLY A 115 -6.48 -0.13 11.46
CA GLY A 115 -7.33 -1.22 10.98
C GLY A 115 -6.92 -1.75 9.60
N LEU A 116 -6.62 -0.85 8.65
CA LEU A 116 -6.17 -1.25 7.31
C LEU A 116 -4.82 -1.98 7.36
N ASN A 117 -3.88 -1.49 8.19
CA ASN A 117 -2.57 -2.11 8.29
C ASN A 117 -2.56 -3.41 9.08
N LEU A 118 -3.55 -3.64 9.96
CA LEU A 118 -3.79 -4.97 10.52
C LEU A 118 -4.22 -5.97 9.44
N VAL A 119 -5.14 -5.59 8.54
CA VAL A 119 -5.54 -6.44 7.41
C VAL A 119 -4.36 -6.69 6.47
N HIS A 120 -3.57 -5.66 6.18
CA HIS A 120 -2.36 -5.78 5.37
C HIS A 120 -1.35 -6.75 5.99
N ALA A 121 -1.01 -6.57 7.27
CA ALA A 121 -0.08 -7.43 7.99
C ALA A 121 -0.54 -8.88 8.03
N LEU A 122 -1.84 -9.13 8.27
CA LEU A 122 -2.42 -10.48 8.23
C LEU A 122 -2.28 -11.12 6.84
N GLY A 123 -2.53 -10.35 5.77
CA GLY A 123 -2.34 -10.82 4.40
C GLY A 123 -0.89 -11.23 4.12
N GLU A 124 0.07 -10.40 4.53
CA GLU A 124 1.48 -10.71 4.34
C GLU A 124 1.95 -11.90 5.16
N VAL A 125 1.56 -11.98 6.43
CA VAL A 125 1.85 -13.13 7.30
C VAL A 125 1.30 -14.41 6.70
N LEU A 126 0.05 -14.39 6.22
CA LEU A 126 -0.55 -15.57 5.58
C LEU A 126 0.23 -15.99 4.33
N VAL A 127 0.59 -15.05 3.46
CA VAL A 127 1.39 -15.35 2.26
C VAL A 127 2.75 -15.94 2.63
N VAL A 128 3.49 -15.30 3.54
CA VAL A 128 4.83 -15.78 3.94
C VAL A 128 4.74 -17.15 4.59
N TYR A 129 3.72 -17.39 5.42
CA TYR A 129 3.47 -18.69 6.02
C TYR A 129 3.24 -19.76 4.96
N LEU A 130 2.30 -19.54 4.03
CA LEU A 130 1.97 -20.51 2.99
C LEU A 130 3.17 -20.79 2.08
N PHE A 131 3.86 -19.75 1.60
CA PHE A 131 5.01 -19.91 0.72
C PHE A 131 6.16 -20.66 1.41
N THR A 132 6.40 -20.41 2.70
CA THR A 132 7.41 -21.17 3.46
C THR A 132 6.97 -22.62 3.66
N SER A 133 5.69 -22.85 3.99
CA SER A 133 5.13 -24.19 4.23
C SER A 133 5.16 -25.08 2.99
N PHE A 134 4.98 -24.49 1.81
CA PHE A 134 5.09 -25.19 0.52
C PHE A 134 6.51 -25.25 -0.05
N GLY A 135 7.53 -24.79 0.69
CA GLY A 135 8.94 -24.83 0.24
C GLY A 135 9.29 -23.82 -0.87
N LEU A 136 8.43 -22.81 -1.09
CA LEU A 136 8.63 -21.75 -2.09
C LEU A 136 9.40 -20.53 -1.52
N SER A 137 9.64 -20.51 -0.22
CA SER A 137 10.45 -19.52 0.48
C SER A 137 11.33 -20.23 1.53
N PRO A 138 12.59 -19.80 1.74
CA PRO A 138 13.46 -20.40 2.74
C PRO A 138 12.87 -20.33 4.15
N MET A 139 12.96 -21.43 4.89
CA MET A 139 12.63 -21.47 6.31
C MET A 139 13.82 -20.96 7.13
N SER A 140 13.59 -20.00 8.01
CA SER A 140 14.60 -19.46 8.93
C SER A 140 14.61 -20.21 10.27
N ASP A 141 15.77 -20.30 10.93
CA ASP A 141 15.94 -20.93 12.25
C ASP A 141 14.99 -20.38 13.34
N ASN A 142 14.58 -19.10 13.22
CA ASN A 142 13.59 -18.48 14.10
C ASN A 142 12.35 -18.01 13.33
N PHE A 143 11.68 -18.96 12.66
CA PHE A 143 10.55 -18.67 11.77
C PHE A 143 9.40 -17.92 12.45
N PHE A 144 9.11 -18.22 13.72
CA PHE A 144 8.07 -17.49 14.47
C PHE A 144 8.41 -16.00 14.62
N TYR A 145 9.65 -15.67 14.97
CA TYR A 145 10.09 -14.28 15.07
C TYR A 145 10.03 -13.56 13.72
N VAL A 146 10.51 -14.20 12.66
CA VAL A 146 10.44 -13.64 11.29
C VAL A 146 9.00 -13.39 10.88
N LEU A 147 8.10 -14.35 11.12
CA LEU A 147 6.73 -14.26 10.68
C LEU A 147 5.92 -13.23 11.49
N VAL A 148 5.95 -13.31 12.82
CA VAL A 148 5.09 -12.49 13.68
C VAL A 148 5.68 -11.10 13.91
N VAL A 149 6.99 -11.02 14.18
CA VAL A 149 7.63 -9.74 14.53
C VAL A 149 8.06 -9.01 13.28
N LEU A 150 8.89 -9.64 12.43
CA LEU A 150 9.39 -8.94 11.26
C LEU A 150 8.29 -8.70 10.22
N VAL A 151 7.61 -9.76 9.76
CA VAL A 151 6.56 -9.59 8.75
C VAL A 151 5.30 -8.98 9.37
N GLY A 152 4.73 -9.55 10.43
CA GLY A 152 3.50 -9.04 11.04
C GLY A 152 3.61 -7.62 11.59
N LEU A 153 4.36 -7.46 12.70
CA LEU A 153 4.49 -6.15 13.37
C LEU A 153 5.24 -5.13 12.50
N GLY A 154 6.27 -5.56 11.77
CA GLY A 154 6.99 -4.68 10.87
C GLY A 154 6.10 -4.11 9.77
N THR A 155 5.25 -4.91 9.14
CA THR A 155 4.30 -4.43 8.12
C THR A 155 3.24 -3.51 8.70
N LEU A 156 2.76 -3.79 9.91
CA LEU A 156 1.82 -2.91 10.61
C LEU A 156 2.41 -1.50 10.78
N ILE A 157 3.61 -1.40 11.36
CA ILE A 157 4.26 -0.10 11.63
C ILE A 157 4.65 0.58 10.32
N HIS A 158 5.30 -0.15 9.42
CA HIS A 158 5.76 0.36 8.12
C HIS A 158 4.60 0.92 7.30
N GLY A 159 3.52 0.15 7.17
CA GLY A 159 2.35 0.56 6.41
C GLY A 159 1.59 1.72 7.08
N MET A 160 1.60 1.80 8.42
CA MET A 160 1.02 2.96 9.12
C MET A 160 1.79 4.26 8.85
N VAL A 161 3.12 4.18 8.80
CA VAL A 161 3.98 5.32 8.44
C VAL A 161 3.74 5.73 6.99
N ASP A 162 3.76 4.78 6.06
CA ASP A 162 3.51 5.05 4.64
C ASP A 162 2.12 5.64 4.39
N PHE A 163 1.09 5.23 5.13
CA PHE A 163 -0.26 5.80 5.02
C PHE A 163 -0.29 7.28 5.43
N GLU A 164 0.33 7.63 6.57
CA GLU A 164 0.39 9.03 7.00
C GLU A 164 1.22 9.88 6.04
N LEU A 165 2.36 9.36 5.54
CA LEU A 165 3.13 10.01 4.49
C LEU A 165 2.28 10.28 3.25
N SER A 166 1.45 9.32 2.84
CA SER A 166 0.54 9.46 1.70
C SER A 166 -0.47 10.58 1.91
N TYR A 167 -1.09 10.62 3.09
CA TYR A 167 -2.06 11.64 3.46
C TYR A 167 -1.45 13.04 3.39
N GLN A 168 -0.31 13.23 4.07
CA GLN A 168 0.39 14.51 4.11
C GLN A 168 0.88 14.94 2.72
N PHE A 169 1.48 14.02 1.98
CA PHE A 169 1.99 14.29 0.64
C PHE A 169 0.88 14.67 -0.34
N THR A 170 -0.26 13.96 -0.30
CA THR A 170 -1.42 14.30 -1.14
C THR A 170 -1.97 15.69 -0.78
N GLY A 171 -2.05 16.03 0.51
CA GLY A 171 -2.45 17.36 0.95
C GLY A 171 -1.50 18.48 0.47
N LEU A 172 -0.18 18.24 0.54
CA LEU A 172 0.83 19.17 0.02
C LEU A 172 0.72 19.36 -1.49
N LEU A 173 0.55 18.27 -2.26
CA LEU A 173 0.37 18.33 -3.71
C LEU A 173 -0.85 19.15 -4.11
N GLN A 174 -1.97 19.00 -3.39
CA GLN A 174 -3.18 19.78 -3.66
C GLN A 174 -2.97 21.27 -3.43
N LYS A 175 -2.35 21.63 -2.30
CA LYS A 175 -2.02 23.04 -1.98
C LYS A 175 -1.10 23.66 -3.03
N ARG A 176 -0.13 22.91 -3.55
CA ARG A 176 0.85 23.42 -4.53
C ARG A 176 0.30 23.50 -5.95
N THR A 177 -0.55 22.57 -6.35
CA THR A 177 -1.04 22.48 -7.74
C THR A 177 -2.38 23.19 -7.95
N GLY A 178 -3.09 23.55 -6.87
CA GLY A 178 -4.46 24.05 -6.93
C GLY A 178 -5.46 23.01 -7.47
N ARG A 179 -5.03 21.76 -7.68
CA ARG A 179 -5.85 20.69 -8.22
C ARG A 179 -6.28 19.76 -7.11
N THR A 180 -7.59 19.62 -6.93
CA THR A 180 -8.12 18.61 -6.02
C THR A 180 -8.03 17.24 -6.67
N PHE A 181 -7.36 16.31 -5.99
CA PHE A 181 -7.31 14.88 -6.35
C PHE A 181 -8.20 14.03 -5.42
N VAL A 182 -8.46 14.58 -4.22
CA VAL A 182 -9.17 13.99 -3.09
C VAL A 182 -9.74 15.17 -2.29
N ASN A 183 -10.97 15.11 -1.80
CA ASN A 183 -11.40 16.10 -0.81
C ASN A 183 -10.79 15.77 0.56
N PHE A 184 -9.63 16.36 0.87
CA PHE A 184 -9.31 16.65 2.26
C PHE A 184 -10.13 17.90 2.59
N ALA A 185 -11.11 17.76 3.49
CA ALA A 185 -11.89 18.92 3.91
C ALA A 185 -10.98 19.97 4.53
#